data_AF-A0A938BFI1-F1
#
_entry.id   AF-A0A938BFI1-F1
#
_cell.length_a   1.000
_cell.length_b   1.000
_cell.length_c   1.000
_cell.angle_alpha   90.00
_cell.angle_beta   90.00
_cell.angle_gamma   90.00
#
_symmetry.space_group_name_H-M   'P 1'
#
loop_
_entity.id
_entity.type
_entity.pdbx_description
1 polymer ?
#
loop_
_entity_poly.entity_id
_entity_poly.type
_entity_poly.pdbx_seq_one_letter_code
_entity_poly.pdbx_strand_id
1 'polypeptide(L)'
;MKRKRILAGAFTISIVVILFIGAAFKSREYINKKTGYEEAFKFMRENEGVKHFSSNPIITRIYAGRKNTFDIRSYYPPELKGGDVGHFSIEHIRELQSKGFNYLVLDHLRYRYSNVLIAACEAVPAVFTAFHSSDADRFEQGYEGLKYAASCPKRIEVFRINDLLNKIEGMDK
;
A
#
# COMPACT_ATOMS: atom_id res chain seq x y z
N MET A 1 -38.15 -4.07 -28.62
CA MET A 1 -37.50 -3.20 -27.59
C MET A 1 -36.34 -3.83 -26.80
N LYS A 2 -36.19 -5.16 -26.70
CA LYS A 2 -35.12 -5.78 -25.86
C LYS A 2 -33.68 -5.66 -26.42
N ARG A 3 -33.48 -5.69 -27.74
CA ARG A 3 -32.13 -5.63 -28.37
C ARG A 3 -31.39 -4.29 -28.19
N LYS A 4 -32.11 -3.15 -28.17
CA LYS A 4 -31.50 -1.82 -27.99
C LYS A 4 -30.96 -1.57 -26.56
N ARG A 5 -31.55 -2.21 -25.55
CA ARG A 5 -31.10 -2.08 -24.14
C ARG A 5 -29.82 -2.86 -23.83
N ILE A 6 -29.61 -4.00 -24.50
CA ILE A 6 -28.40 -4.83 -24.34
C ILE A 6 -27.17 -4.14 -24.95
N LEU A 7 -27.33 -3.53 -26.13
CA LEU A 7 -26.27 -2.76 -26.78
C LEU A 7 -25.89 -1.50 -25.98
N ALA A 8 -26.87 -0.81 -25.41
CA ALA A 8 -26.61 0.33 -24.53
C ALA A 8 -25.85 -0.10 -23.26
N GLY A 9 -26.26 -1.19 -22.60
CA GLY A 9 -25.58 -1.71 -21.41
C GLY A 9 -24.15 -2.17 -21.67
N ALA A 10 -23.90 -2.87 -22.79
CA ALA A 10 -22.56 -3.29 -23.20
C ALA A 10 -21.66 -2.09 -23.55
N PHE A 11 -22.21 -1.04 -24.15
CA PHE A 11 -21.47 0.18 -24.49
C PHE A 11 -21.09 0.98 -23.23
N THR A 12 -21.99 1.12 -22.26
CA THR A 12 -21.69 1.81 -20.99
C THR A 12 -20.66 1.04 -20.17
N ILE A 13 -20.75 -0.30 -20.10
CA ILE A 13 -19.74 -1.13 -19.43
C ILE A 13 -18.37 -0.97 -20.12
N SER A 14 -18.35 -0.95 -21.46
CA SER A 14 -17.11 -0.78 -22.22
C SER A 14 -16.47 0.60 -22.00
N ILE A 15 -17.27 1.67 -21.95
CA ILE A 15 -16.77 3.04 -21.65
C ILE A 15 -16.23 3.11 -20.21
N VAL A 16 -16.93 2.55 -19.23
CA VAL A 16 -16.47 2.51 -17.85
C VAL A 16 -15.15 1.73 -17.77
N VAL A 17 -15.06 0.57 -18.40
CA VAL A 17 -13.84 -0.24 -18.44
C VAL A 17 -12.70 0.52 -19.13
N ILE A 18 -12.94 1.23 -20.24
CA ILE A 18 -11.93 2.03 -20.93
C ILE A 18 -11.47 3.23 -20.08
N LEU A 19 -12.37 3.90 -19.35
CA LEU A 19 -12.02 4.98 -18.44
C LEU A 19 -11.21 4.48 -17.23
N PHE A 20 -11.58 3.34 -16.66
CA PHE A 20 -10.81 2.69 -15.58
C PHE A 20 -9.45 2.20 -16.06
N ILE A 21 -9.37 1.61 -17.26
CA ILE A 21 -8.11 1.18 -17.88
C ILE A 21 -7.24 2.39 -18.22
N GLY A 22 -7.80 3.45 -18.81
CA GLY A 22 -7.07 4.67 -19.15
C GLY A 22 -6.53 5.41 -17.93
N ALA A 23 -7.29 5.47 -16.84
CA ALA A 23 -6.82 5.99 -15.56
C ALA A 23 -5.71 5.12 -14.96
N ALA A 24 -5.82 3.79 -15.06
CA ALA A 24 -4.80 2.84 -14.59
C ALA A 24 -3.52 2.86 -15.45
N PHE A 25 -3.61 3.12 -16.75
CA PHE A 25 -2.45 3.24 -17.64
C PHE A 25 -1.72 4.56 -17.43
N LYS A 26 -2.45 5.68 -17.31
CA LYS A 26 -1.85 6.96 -16.97
C LYS A 26 -1.15 6.87 -15.61
N SER A 27 -1.82 6.35 -14.58
CA SER A 27 -1.17 6.21 -13.27
C SER A 27 0.11 5.37 -13.33
N ARG A 28 0.15 4.31 -14.15
CA ARG A 28 1.33 3.45 -14.31
C ARG A 28 2.55 4.17 -14.90
N GLU A 29 2.36 5.06 -15.87
CA GLU A 29 3.47 5.80 -16.50
C GLU A 29 4.12 6.82 -15.55
N TYR A 30 3.31 7.48 -14.71
CA TYR A 30 3.81 8.43 -13.71
C TYR A 30 4.42 7.74 -12.48
N ILE A 31 3.81 6.64 -12.06
CA ILE A 31 4.32 5.78 -10.98
C ILE A 31 5.77 5.31 -11.25
N ASN A 32 6.15 5.07 -12.50
CA ASN A 32 7.53 4.68 -12.83
C ASN A 32 8.53 5.85 -12.86
N LYS A 33 8.07 7.10 -12.95
CA LYS A 33 8.97 8.25 -13.24
C LYS A 33 9.65 8.84 -12.01
N LYS A 34 9.09 8.68 -10.80
CA LYS A 34 9.61 9.31 -9.56
C LYS A 34 9.29 8.56 -8.25
N THR A 35 9.04 7.25 -8.30
CA THR A 35 8.54 6.56 -7.10
C THR A 35 9.51 5.50 -6.56
N GLY A 36 9.92 5.69 -5.30
CA GLY A 36 10.68 4.69 -4.55
C GLY A 36 9.95 3.37 -4.33
N TYR A 37 8.67 3.28 -4.70
CA TYR A 37 7.94 2.03 -4.72
C TYR A 37 8.53 1.05 -5.73
N GLU A 38 8.88 1.47 -6.96
CA GLU A 38 9.45 0.55 -7.96
C GLU A 38 10.72 -0.12 -7.43
N GLU A 39 11.59 0.66 -6.81
CA GLU A 39 12.84 0.21 -6.20
C GLU A 39 12.57 -0.72 -5.01
N ALA A 40 11.60 -0.37 -4.16
CA ALA A 40 11.16 -1.23 -3.06
C ALA A 40 10.61 -2.58 -3.57
N PHE A 41 9.84 -2.58 -4.66
CA PHE A 41 9.30 -3.79 -5.27
C PHE A 41 10.37 -4.63 -5.94
N LYS A 42 11.36 -4.00 -6.57
CA LYS A 42 12.53 -4.69 -7.11
C LYS A 42 13.29 -5.38 -5.99
N PHE A 43 13.60 -4.65 -4.90
CA PHE A 43 14.24 -5.21 -3.72
C PHE A 43 13.47 -6.43 -3.17
N MET A 44 12.16 -6.29 -2.90
CA MET A 44 11.36 -7.39 -2.36
C MET A 44 11.34 -8.60 -3.31
N ARG A 45 11.23 -8.37 -4.62
CA ARG A 45 11.22 -9.44 -5.63
C ARG A 45 12.53 -10.22 -5.67
N GLU A 46 13.65 -9.54 -5.51
CA GLU A 46 15.00 -10.14 -5.52
C GLU A 46 15.36 -10.87 -4.21
N ASN A 47 14.53 -10.72 -3.17
CA ASN A 47 14.75 -11.34 -1.85
C ASN A 47 13.70 -12.42 -1.53
N GLU A 48 12.63 -12.09 -0.80
CA GLU A 48 11.64 -13.08 -0.30
C GLU A 48 10.27 -12.96 -1.01
N GLY A 49 10.24 -12.29 -2.16
CA GLY A 49 9.05 -12.12 -2.98
C GLY A 49 8.22 -10.89 -2.62
N VAL A 50 7.26 -10.55 -3.48
CA VAL A 50 6.55 -9.26 -3.43
C VAL A 50 5.32 -9.22 -2.51
N LYS A 51 5.07 -10.28 -1.73
CA LYS A 51 3.91 -10.33 -0.83
C LYS A 51 4.14 -9.50 0.42
N HIS A 52 3.29 -8.50 0.65
CA HIS A 52 3.51 -7.52 1.72
C HIS A 52 2.22 -6.88 2.25
N PHE A 53 2.32 -6.28 3.43
CA PHE A 53 1.33 -5.35 4.00
C PHE A 53 1.69 -3.94 3.59
N SER A 54 0.70 -3.10 3.29
CA SER A 54 0.96 -1.73 2.89
C SER A 54 0.05 -0.73 3.59
N SER A 55 0.63 0.37 4.07
CA SER A 55 -0.12 1.56 4.50
C SER A 55 -0.79 2.30 3.32
N ASN A 56 -0.32 2.03 2.11
CA ASN A 56 -0.80 2.63 0.86
C ASN A 56 -1.12 1.54 -0.18
N PRO A 57 -2.23 0.79 0.02
CA PRO A 57 -2.57 -0.36 -0.81
C PRO A 57 -2.91 0.02 -2.25
N ILE A 58 -3.30 1.26 -2.53
CA ILE A 58 -3.67 1.68 -3.89
C ILE A 58 -2.43 1.63 -4.76
N ILE A 59 -1.35 2.29 -4.34
CA ILE A 59 -0.10 2.34 -5.11
C ILE A 59 0.56 0.97 -5.12
N THR A 60 0.62 0.28 -3.98
CA THR A 60 1.31 -1.01 -3.93
C THR A 60 0.61 -2.12 -4.71
N ARG A 61 -0.72 -2.07 -4.86
CA ARG A 61 -1.47 -2.98 -5.74
C ARG A 61 -1.16 -2.77 -7.22
N ILE A 62 -0.79 -1.56 -7.65
CA ILE A 62 -0.41 -1.29 -9.04
C ILE A 62 0.87 -2.06 -9.38
N TYR A 63 1.79 -2.19 -8.42
CA TYR A 63 3.06 -2.88 -8.60
C TYR A 63 3.02 -4.38 -8.36
N ALA A 64 2.48 -4.82 -7.22
CA ALA A 64 2.50 -6.22 -6.81
C ALA A 64 1.21 -6.98 -7.15
N GLY A 65 0.14 -6.27 -7.50
CA GLY A 65 -1.19 -6.83 -7.69
C GLY A 65 -1.95 -7.09 -6.38
N ARG A 66 -3.28 -7.19 -6.48
CA ARG A 66 -4.19 -7.36 -5.34
C ARG A 66 -3.90 -8.62 -4.51
N LYS A 67 -3.52 -9.73 -5.16
CA LYS A 67 -3.26 -11.01 -4.47
C LYS A 67 -2.01 -11.00 -3.59
N ASN A 68 -1.10 -10.07 -3.82
CA ASN A 68 0.19 -9.97 -3.11
C ASN A 68 0.22 -8.79 -2.13
N THR A 69 -0.87 -8.03 -2.02
CA THR A 69 -0.90 -6.80 -1.23
C THR A 69 -2.07 -6.85 -0.27
N PHE A 70 -1.78 -6.78 1.02
CA PHE A 70 -2.79 -6.60 2.05
C PHE A 70 -2.84 -5.14 2.49
N ASP A 71 -4.05 -4.58 2.62
CA ASP A 71 -4.24 -3.25 3.17
C ASP A 71 -4.30 -3.37 4.70
N ILE A 72 -3.31 -2.80 5.38
CA ILE A 72 -3.26 -2.83 6.84
C ILE A 72 -4.48 -2.14 7.48
N ARG A 73 -5.18 -1.25 6.76
CA ARG A 73 -6.41 -0.58 7.22
C ARG A 73 -7.67 -1.43 7.03
N SER A 74 -7.61 -2.50 6.24
CA SER A 74 -8.79 -3.32 5.94
C SER A 74 -9.14 -4.32 7.04
N TYR A 75 -8.36 -4.38 8.14
CA TYR A 75 -8.68 -5.24 9.28
C TYR A 75 -9.65 -4.53 10.22
N TYR A 76 -10.95 -4.83 10.06
CA TYR A 76 -11.98 -4.50 11.04
C TYR A 76 -12.31 -5.77 11.82
N PRO A 77 -11.87 -5.90 13.09
CA PRO A 77 -12.48 -6.86 13.99
C PRO A 77 -13.99 -6.54 14.05
N PRO A 78 -14.90 -7.51 13.83
CA PRO A 78 -16.36 -7.28 13.87
C PRO A 78 -16.87 -6.77 15.22
N GLU A 79 -16.03 -6.80 16.26
CA GLU A 79 -16.31 -6.41 17.63
C GLU A 79 -16.05 -4.92 17.91
N LEU A 80 -15.33 -4.20 17.03
CA LEU A 80 -15.02 -2.78 17.21
C LEU A 80 -16.10 -1.90 16.55
N LYS A 81 -16.79 -1.10 17.38
CA LYS A 81 -17.82 -0.15 16.90
C LYS A 81 -17.18 1.03 16.17
N GLY A 82 -17.90 1.55 15.18
CA GLY A 82 -17.46 2.61 14.28
C GLY A 82 -16.81 3.80 14.99
N GLY A 83 -15.52 3.97 14.74
CA GLY A 83 -14.67 5.00 15.36
C GLY A 83 -13.25 4.50 15.58
N ASP A 84 -13.10 3.21 15.89
CA ASP A 84 -11.79 2.61 16.12
C ASP A 84 -11.11 2.28 14.78
N VAL A 85 -10.01 2.97 14.49
CA VAL A 85 -9.13 2.66 13.37
C VAL A 85 -8.58 1.25 13.61
N GLY A 86 -8.84 0.34 12.67
CA GLY A 86 -8.63 -1.10 12.81
C GLY A 86 -7.38 -1.50 13.61
N HIS A 87 -7.59 -2.19 14.74
CA HIS A 87 -6.51 -2.79 15.51
C HIS A 87 -5.89 -3.95 14.73
N PHE A 88 -4.77 -3.68 14.07
CA PHE A 88 -3.92 -4.70 13.48
C PHE A 88 -3.06 -5.32 14.59
N SER A 89 -3.51 -6.46 15.14
CA SER A 89 -2.82 -7.18 16.22
C SER A 89 -1.62 -8.00 15.71
N ILE A 90 -0.80 -8.48 16.65
CA ILE A 90 0.35 -9.33 16.36
C ILE A 90 -0.07 -10.68 15.78
N GLU A 91 -1.20 -11.22 16.24
CA GLU A 91 -1.78 -12.45 15.73
C GLU A 91 -2.12 -12.34 14.24
N HIS A 92 -2.65 -11.19 13.80
CA HIS A 92 -2.92 -10.97 12.37
C HIS A 92 -1.63 -10.88 11.54
N ILE A 93 -0.58 -10.27 12.10
CA ILE A 93 0.74 -10.24 11.46
C ILE A 93 1.28 -11.67 11.29
N ARG A 94 1.20 -12.50 12.34
CA ARG A 94 1.60 -13.91 12.30
C ARG A 94 0.76 -14.73 11.32
N GLU A 95 -0.55 -14.55 11.31
CA GLU A 95 -1.44 -15.25 10.38
C GLU A 95 -1.08 -14.94 8.93
N LEU A 96 -0.92 -13.67 8.60
CA LEU A 96 -0.56 -13.28 7.24
C LEU A 96 0.86 -13.69 6.87
N GLN A 97 1.80 -13.68 7.83
CA GLN A 97 3.14 -14.24 7.63
C GLN A 97 3.07 -15.72 7.24
N SER A 98 2.25 -16.53 7.93
CA SER A 98 2.05 -17.94 7.57
C SER A 98 1.46 -18.13 6.16
N LYS A 99 0.79 -17.10 5.63
CA LYS A 99 0.29 -17.04 4.23
C LYS A 99 1.35 -16.57 3.23
N GLY A 100 2.60 -16.39 3.68
CA GLY A 100 3.76 -15.99 2.90
C GLY A 100 3.85 -14.49 2.62
N PHE A 101 3.21 -13.65 3.44
CA PHE A 101 3.47 -12.21 3.42
C PHE A 101 4.73 -11.93 4.25
N ASN A 102 5.79 -11.47 3.59
CA ASN A 102 7.13 -11.40 4.20
C ASN A 102 7.54 -9.98 4.58
N TYR A 103 6.90 -8.97 3.99
CA TYR A 103 7.24 -7.57 4.20
C TYR A 103 6.09 -6.72 4.72
N LEU A 104 6.43 -5.71 5.51
CA LEU A 104 5.59 -4.56 5.82
C LEU A 104 6.16 -3.34 5.09
N VAL A 105 5.34 -2.69 4.28
CA VAL A 105 5.67 -1.47 3.54
C VAL A 105 4.92 -0.30 4.15
N LEU A 106 5.65 0.62 4.76
CA LEU A 106 5.08 1.82 5.37
C LEU A 106 5.47 3.04 4.54
N ASP A 107 4.52 3.96 4.40
CA ASP A 107 4.75 5.35 4.09
C ASP A 107 4.53 6.20 5.34
N HIS A 108 4.66 7.52 5.20
CA HIS A 108 4.39 8.52 6.25
C HIS A 108 3.05 8.37 7.01
N LEU A 109 2.07 7.58 6.52
CA LEU A 109 0.83 7.29 7.26
C LEU A 109 1.03 6.27 8.41
N ARG A 110 2.27 5.85 8.70
CA ARG A 110 2.62 4.91 9.78
C ARG A 110 2.03 5.24 11.15
N TYR A 111 1.78 6.51 11.44
CA TYR A 111 1.22 6.97 12.73
C TYR A 111 -0.28 6.66 12.92
N ARG A 112 -0.94 6.04 11.95
CA ARG A 112 -2.35 5.65 12.04
C ARG A 112 -2.57 4.19 12.47
N TYR A 113 -1.50 3.50 12.87
CA TYR A 113 -1.52 2.06 13.16
C TYR A 113 -1.26 1.77 14.65
N SER A 114 -1.46 0.52 15.06
CA SER A 114 -1.26 0.06 16.44
C SER A 114 0.06 0.54 17.03
N ASN A 115 0.03 1.10 18.25
CA ASN A 115 1.21 1.61 18.97
C ASN A 115 2.33 0.57 19.07
N VAL A 116 1.99 -0.72 19.22
CA VAL A 116 2.98 -1.81 19.33
C VAL A 116 3.72 -2.01 18.02
N LEU A 117 3.02 -1.97 16.88
CA LEU A 117 3.64 -2.13 15.57
C LEU A 117 4.54 -0.93 15.23
N ILE A 118 4.10 0.28 15.61
CA ILE A 118 4.91 1.50 15.46
C ILE A 118 6.18 1.38 16.30
N ALA A 119 6.07 1.03 17.58
CA ALA A 119 7.22 0.86 18.47
C ALA A 119 8.20 -0.20 17.94
N ALA A 120 7.69 -1.30 17.38
CA ALA A 120 8.53 -2.30 16.73
C ALA A 120 9.25 -1.74 15.49
N CYS A 121 8.57 -0.97 14.64
CA CYS A 121 9.16 -0.33 13.46
C CYS A 121 10.16 0.78 13.81
N GLU A 122 10.03 1.41 14.97
CA GLU A 122 11.02 2.37 15.49
C GLU A 122 12.27 1.68 16.05
N ALA A 123 12.12 0.45 16.56
CA ALA A 123 13.20 -0.31 17.17
C ALA A 123 13.91 -1.28 16.20
N VAL A 124 13.32 -1.56 15.04
CA VAL A 124 13.87 -2.44 14.00
C VAL A 124 14.23 -1.58 12.78
N PRO A 125 15.47 -1.65 12.26
CA PRO A 125 15.82 -0.90 11.06
C PRO A 125 15.05 -1.44 9.84
N ALA A 126 14.58 -0.54 8.99
CA ALA A 126 14.02 -0.91 7.70
C ALA A 126 15.07 -1.63 6.85
N VAL A 127 14.70 -2.74 6.23
CA VAL A 127 15.57 -3.50 5.31
C VAL A 127 15.75 -2.80 3.97
N PHE A 128 14.86 -1.86 3.65
CA PHE A 128 14.96 -1.00 2.48
C PHE A 128 14.24 0.32 2.72
N THR A 129 14.79 1.42 2.21
CA THR A 129 14.15 2.73 2.23
C THR A 129 14.28 3.42 0.89
N ALA A 130 13.21 4.08 0.45
CA ALA A 130 13.24 4.93 -0.73
C ALA A 130 12.32 6.14 -0.56
N PHE A 131 12.38 7.08 -1.49
CA PHE A 131 11.58 8.30 -1.45
C PHE A 131 10.51 8.29 -2.53
N HIS A 132 9.31 8.77 -2.20
CA HIS A 132 8.18 8.82 -3.11
C HIS A 132 7.33 10.06 -2.89
N SER A 133 7.07 10.81 -3.96
CA SER A 133 6.13 11.94 -3.92
C SER A 133 4.86 11.58 -4.68
N SER A 134 3.85 11.05 -3.98
CA SER A 134 2.52 10.80 -4.56
C SER A 134 1.85 12.08 -5.06
N ASP A 135 2.25 13.23 -4.50
CA ASP A 135 1.65 14.53 -4.78
C ASP A 135 2.40 15.28 -5.89
N ALA A 136 3.62 14.86 -6.26
CA ALA A 136 4.32 15.36 -7.44
C ALA A 136 3.53 15.09 -8.73
N ASP A 137 2.91 13.92 -8.83
CA ASP A 137 2.09 13.54 -9.98
C ASP A 137 0.90 14.48 -10.17
N ARG A 138 0.25 14.86 -9.07
CA ARG A 138 -0.90 15.77 -9.11
C ARG A 138 -0.45 17.20 -9.40
N PHE A 139 0.67 17.63 -8.84
CA PHE A 139 1.23 18.95 -9.15
C PHE A 139 1.58 19.08 -10.64
N GLU A 140 2.27 18.09 -11.23
CA GLU A 140 2.61 18.09 -12.67
C GLU A 140 1.39 18.02 -13.60
N GLN A 141 0.22 17.59 -13.08
CA GLN A 141 -1.06 17.61 -13.78
C GLN A 141 -1.81 18.96 -13.67
N GLY A 142 -1.17 19.99 -13.10
CA GLY A 142 -1.72 21.35 -12.99
C GLY A 142 -2.44 21.64 -11.68
N TYR A 143 -2.36 20.75 -10.68
CA TYR A 143 -2.86 21.05 -9.33
C TYR A 143 -1.83 21.86 -8.54
N GLU A 144 -1.70 23.15 -8.90
CA GLU A 144 -0.72 24.09 -8.33
C GLU A 144 -0.76 24.17 -6.79
N GLY A 145 -1.93 23.96 -6.18
CA GLY A 145 -2.09 23.92 -4.72
C GLY A 145 -1.33 22.79 -4.01
N LEU A 146 -0.79 21.84 -4.77
CA LEU A 146 0.01 20.72 -4.26
C LEU A 146 1.52 20.93 -4.43
N LYS A 147 1.98 22.10 -4.90
CA LYS A 147 3.41 22.41 -5.10
C LYS A 147 4.27 22.07 -3.87
N TYR A 148 3.81 22.45 -2.68
CA TYR A 148 4.52 22.17 -1.43
C TYR A 148 4.55 20.66 -1.10
N ALA A 149 3.41 19.96 -1.27
CA ALA A 149 3.33 18.53 -1.02
C ALA A 149 4.18 17.72 -2.04
N ALA A 150 4.19 18.17 -3.30
CA ALA A 150 5.01 17.62 -4.37
C ALA A 150 6.51 17.74 -4.09
N SER A 151 6.95 18.87 -3.51
CA SER A 151 8.34 19.12 -3.13
C SER A 151 8.80 18.39 -1.87
N CYS A 152 7.90 17.70 -1.17
CA CYS A 152 8.18 16.98 0.07
C CYS A 152 8.03 15.47 -0.15
N PRO A 153 9.02 14.80 -0.78
CA PRO A 153 8.95 13.36 -1.03
C PRO A 153 8.85 12.59 0.30
N LYS A 154 7.89 11.68 0.37
CA LYS A 154 7.62 10.84 1.53
C LYS A 154 8.60 9.68 1.56
N ARG A 155 9.08 9.31 2.75
CA ARG A 155 9.89 8.10 2.92
C ARG A 155 8.98 6.88 2.86
N ILE A 156 9.36 5.91 2.04
CA ILE A 156 8.87 4.55 2.05
C ILE A 156 9.88 3.72 2.81
N GLU A 157 9.38 2.86 3.68
CA GLU A 157 10.17 1.94 4.49
C GLU A 157 9.64 0.53 4.29
N VAL A 158 10.54 -0.41 4.06
CA VAL A 158 10.23 -1.83 3.98
C VAL A 158 10.86 -2.51 5.17
N PHE A 159 10.06 -3.24 5.93
CA PHE A 159 10.47 -4.04 7.07
C PHE A 159 10.21 -5.51 6.79
N ARG A 160 11.09 -6.40 7.24
CA ARG A 160 10.79 -7.83 7.27
C ARG A 160 9.87 -8.13 8.45
N ILE A 161 8.80 -8.87 8.19
CA ILE A 161 7.83 -9.24 9.23
C ILE A 161 8.47 -10.12 10.31
N ASN A 162 9.39 -11.01 9.93
CA ASN A 162 10.16 -11.82 10.88
C ASN A 162 10.90 -10.95 11.90
N ASP A 163 11.59 -9.91 11.44
CA ASP A 163 12.39 -9.05 12.30
C ASP A 163 11.50 -8.26 13.28
N LEU A 164 10.35 -7.78 12.79
CA LEU A 164 9.35 -7.12 13.62
C LEU A 164 8.76 -8.05 14.69
N LEU A 165 8.35 -9.26 14.30
CA LEU A 165 7.78 -10.24 15.24
C LEU A 165 8.78 -10.66 16.32
N ASN A 166 10.03 -10.94 15.93
CA ASN A 166 11.11 -11.27 16.87
C ASN A 166 11.35 -10.13 17.88
N LYS A 167 11.24 -8.88 17.44
CA LYS A 167 11.40 -7.74 18.33
C LYS A 167 10.25 -7.61 19.32
N ILE A 168 9.03 -7.80 18.86
CA ILE A 168 7.81 -7.71 19.68
C ILE A 168 7.81 -8.81 20.76
N GLU A 169 8.16 -10.05 20.40
CA GLU A 169 8.28 -11.16 21.35
C GLU A 169 9.40 -10.94 22.39
N GLY A 170 10.42 -10.15 22.04
CA GLY A 170 11.47 -9.73 22.96
C GLY A 170 11.10 -8.54 23.85
N MET A 171 10.01 -7.82 23.55
CA MET A 171 9.50 -6.71 24.39
C MET A 171 8.58 -7.19 25.52
N ASP A 172 7.97 -8.38 25.37
CA ASP A 172 7.09 -9.01 26.38
C ASP A 172 7.86 -9.84 27.44
N LYS A 173 9.19 -9.80 27.43
CA LYS A 173 10.08 -10.44 28.42
C LYS A 173 10.78 -9.41 29.27
#